data_AF-A0A7C4MA81-F1
#
_entry.id   AF-A0A7C4MA81-F1
#
_cell.length_a   1.000
_cell.length_b   1.000
_cell.length_c   1.000
_cell.angle_alpha   90.00
_cell.angle_beta   90.00
_cell.angle_gamma   90.00
#
_symmetry.space_group_name_H-M   'P 1'
#
loop_
_entity.id
_entity.type
_entity.pdbx_description
1 polymer ?
#
loop_
_entity_poly.entity_id
_entity_poly.type
_entity_poly.pdbx_seq_one_letter_code
_entity_poly.pdbx_strand_id
1 'polypeptide(L)' 'MSTCPNCKKENPKPDKTWKYGIFTVKAYTCSKCQTRYRDYLDKNGKHIFTLKLEKGKGYIKA' A
#
# COMPACT_ATOMS: atom_id res chain seq x y z
N MET A 1 -8.40 -3.17 -5.72
CA MET A 1 -7.27 -4.09 -5.93
C MET A 1 -6.00 -3.27 -6.02
N SER A 2 -4.88 -3.79 -5.50
CA SER A 2 -3.58 -3.12 -5.60
C SER A 2 -2.50 -4.11 -5.99
N THR A 3 -1.51 -3.65 -6.75
CA THR A 3 -0.41 -4.49 -7.22
C THR A 3 0.77 -4.34 -6.29
N CYS A 4 1.33 -5.47 -5.82
CA CYS A 4 2.48 -5.44 -4.95
C CYS A 4 3.68 -4.79 -5.67
N PRO A 5 4.29 -3.73 -5.10
CA PRO A 5 5.40 -3.02 -5.75
C PRO A 5 6.68 -3.85 -5.85
N ASN A 6 6.78 -4.97 -5.13
CA ASN A 6 7.97 -5.82 -5.14
C ASN A 6 7.86 -6.97 -6.16
N CYS A 7 6.83 -7.81 -6.03
CA CYS A 7 6.69 -9.01 -6.86
C CYS A 7 5.60 -8.91 -7.95
N LYS A 8 5.00 -7.72 -8.14
CA LYS A 8 3.92 -7.42 -9.11
C LYS A 8 2.67 -8.29 -9.00
N LYS A 9 2.51 -9.02 -7.89
CA LYS A 9 1.31 -9.85 -7.65
C LYS A 9 0.15 -8.96 -7.25
N GLU A 10 -1.02 -9.23 -7.82
CA GLU A 10 -2.26 -8.56 -7.45
C GLU A 10 -2.72 -8.97 -6.05
N ASN A 11 -3.17 -7.97 -5.30
CA ASN A 11 -3.68 -8.13 -3.95
C ASN A 11 -5.10 -7.52 -3.93
N PRO A 12 -6.14 -8.38 -3.92
CA PRO A 12 -7.52 -7.92 -4.12
C PRO A 12 -8.02 -7.09 -2.94
N LYS A 13 -7.66 -7.48 -1.71
CA LYS A 13 -8.18 -6.91 -0.46
C LYS A 13 -7.06 -6.29 0.39
N PRO A 14 -7.27 -5.09 0.95
CA PRO A 14 -6.38 -4.53 1.97
C PRO A 14 -6.58 -5.24 3.31
N ASP A 15 -5.49 -5.40 4.07
CA ASP A 15 -5.54 -5.93 5.44
C ASP A 15 -6.19 -4.92 6.40
N LYS A 16 -5.89 -3.64 6.18
CA LYS A 16 -6.41 -2.54 6.99
C LYS A 16 -6.61 -1.30 6.16
N THR A 17 -7.67 -0.56 6.45
CA THR A 17 -7.94 0.75 5.84
C THR A 17 -8.17 1.77 6.94
N TRP A 18 -7.60 2.96 6.82
CA TRP A 18 -7.83 4.08 7.75
C TRP A 18 -7.71 5.42 7.03
N LYS A 19 -8.19 6.50 7.66
CA LYS A 19 -8.01 7.86 7.17
C LYS A 19 -6.78 8.51 7.79
N TYR A 20 -6.03 9.24 6.98
CA TYR A 20 -4.87 10.02 7.40
C TYR A 20 -4.96 11.43 6.79
N GLY A 21 -5.49 12.38 7.56
CA GLY A 21 -5.83 13.71 7.06
C GLY A 21 -6.80 13.63 5.88
N ILE A 22 -6.39 14.19 4.73
CA ILE A 22 -7.16 14.15 3.48
C ILE A 22 -7.05 12.83 2.71
N PHE A 23 -6.19 11.91 3.16
CA PHE A 23 -5.91 10.66 2.47
C PHE A 23 -6.68 9.49 3.07
N THR A 24 -7.10 8.56 2.22
CA THR A 24 -7.50 7.22 2.62
C THR A 24 -6.30 6.30 2.43
N VAL A 25 -5.84 5.66 3.50
CA VAL A 25 -4.70 4.74 3.46
C VAL A 25 -5.21 3.31 3.48
N LYS A 26 -4.77 2.52 2.50
CA LYS A 26 -5.04 1.07 2.43
C LYS A 26 -3.73 0.33 2.59
N ALA A 27 -3.58 -0.41 3.69
CA ALA A 27 -2.43 -1.28 3.90
C ALA A 27 -2.67 -2.67 3.33
N TYR A 28 -1.61 -3.22 2.75
CA TYR A 28 -1.59 -4.52 2.11
C TYR A 28 -0.32 -5.26 2.54
N THR A 29 -0.47 -6.57 2.69
CA THR A 29 0.62 -7.51 2.87
C THR A 29 0.57 -8.46 1.69
N CYS A 30 1.63 -8.48 0.88
CA CYS A 30 1.67 -9.37 -0.27
C CYS A 30 1.71 -10.83 0.19
N SER A 31 0.76 -11.64 -0.27
CA SER A 31 0.73 -13.08 0.04
C SER A 31 1.93 -13.86 -0.49
N LYS A 32 2.61 -13.37 -1.54
CA LYS A 32 3.75 -14.06 -2.18
C LYS A 32 5.09 -13.68 -1.58
N CYS A 33 5.39 -12.38 -1.46
CA CYS A 33 6.69 -11.90 -1.01
C CYS A 33 6.67 -11.28 0.40
N GLN A 34 5.52 -11.35 1.10
CA GLN A 34 5.29 -10.81 2.44
C GLN A 34 5.63 -9.32 2.60
N THR A 35 5.85 -8.61 1.50
CA THR A 35 6.13 -7.18 1.51
C THR A 35 4.88 -6.45 1.96
N ARG A 36 5.04 -5.63 3.02
CA ARG A 36 3.99 -4.73 3.50
C ARG A 36 4.07 -3.44 2.71
N TYR A 37 2.96 -2.98 2.18
CA TYR A 37 2.88 -1.72 1.45
C TYR A 37 1.56 -1.02 1.74
N ARG A 38 1.49 0.27 1.43
CA ARG A 38 0.37 1.15 1.75
C ARG A 38 0.07 2.01 0.55
N ASP A 39 -1.16 1.99 0.08
CA ASP A 39 -1.64 2.93 -0.91
C ASP A 39 -2.28 4.12 -0.23
N TYR A 40 -1.92 5.30 -0.69
CA TYR A 40 -2.54 6.55 -0.31
C TYR A 40 -3.44 6.98 -1.45
N LEU A 41 -4.73 7.09 -1.14
CA LEU A 41 -5.76 7.56 -2.04
C LEU A 41 -6.22 8.95 -1.58
N ASP A 42 -6.60 9.82 -2.50
CA ASP A 42 -7.19 11.10 -2.16
C ASP A 42 -8.63 10.94 -1.63
N LYS A 43 -9.25 12.05 -1.25
CA LYS A 43 -10.64 12.11 -0.80
C LYS A 43 -11.64 11.55 -1.82
N ASN A 44 -11.34 11.62 -3.12
CA ASN A 44 -12.14 11.07 -4.21
C ASN A 44 -11.82 9.59 -4.51
N GLY A 45 -10.89 8.98 -3.77
CA GLY A 45 -10.49 7.59 -3.98
C GLY A 45 -9.51 7.39 -5.15
N LYS A 46 -8.93 8.45 -5.71
CA LYS A 46 -7.86 8.35 -6.71
C LYS A 46 -6.55 7.98 -6.01
N HIS A 47 -5.83 7.01 -6.56
CA HIS A 47 -4.50 6.65 -6.08
C HIS A 47 -3.52 7.82 -6.28
N ILE A 48 -2.75 8.15 -5.25
CA ILE A 48 -1.76 9.23 -5.25
C ILE A 48 -0.35 8.64 -5.23
N PHE A 49 -0.07 7.74 -4.30
CA PHE A 49 1.22 7.05 -4.21
C PHE A 49 1.13 5.78 -3.37
N THR A 50 2.12 4.92 -3.55
CA THR A 50 2.33 3.72 -2.75
C THR A 50 3.60 3.86 -1.92
N LEU A 51 3.54 3.47 -0.65
CA LEU A 51 4.73 3.27 0.19
C LEU A 51 4.95 1.78 0.41
N LYS A 52 6.17 1.28 0.22
CA LYS A 52 6.56 -0.10 0.56
C LYS A 52 7.47 -0.10 1.77
N LEU A 53 7.32 -1.11 2.62
CA LEU A 53 8.21 -1.34 3.75
C LEU A 53 9.49 -2.02 3.25
N GLU A 54 10.62 -1.34 3.38
CA GLU A 54 11.94 -1.91 3.14
C GLU A 54 12.65 -2.19 4.47
N LYS A 55 13.23 -3.39 4.57
CA LYS A 55 13.96 -3.83 5.76
C LYS A 55 15.15 -2.90 5.98
N GLY A 56 15.22 -2.27 7.15
CA GLY A 56 16.28 -1.33 7.54
C GLY A 56 16.07 0.13 7.09
N LYS A 57 15.07 0.43 6.26
CA LYS A 57 14.77 1.81 5.80
C LYS A 57 13.36 2.30 6.16
N GLY A 58 12.48 1.41 6.62
CA GLY A 58 11.10 1.77 6.94
C GLY A 58 10.24 1.88 5.68
N TYR A 59 9.20 2.72 5.71
CA TYR A 59 8.32 2.92 4.56
C TYR A 59 8.94 3.91 3.57
N ILE A 60 9.27 3.42 2.38
CA ILE A 60 9.78 4.25 1.28
C ILE A 60 8.75 4.32 0.16
N LYS A 61 8.79 5.39 -0.64
CA LYS A 61 7.93 5.51 -1.83
C LYS A 61 8.33 4.43 -2.84
N ALA A 62 7.33 3.67 -3.30
CA ALA A 62 7.51 2.58 -4.25
C ALA A 62 7.68 3.10 -5.68
#